data_AF-A0A4Q2Z8K9-F1
#
_entry.id   AF-A0A4Q2Z8K9-F1
#
_cell.length_a   1.000
_cell.length_b   1.000
_cell.length_c   1.000
_cell.angle_alpha   90.00
_cell.angle_beta   90.00
_cell.angle_gamma   90.00
#
_symmetry.space_group_name_H-M   'P 1'
#
loop_
_entity.id
_entity.type
_entity.pdbx_description
1 polymer ?
#
loop_
_entity_poly.entity_id
_entity_poly.type
_entity_poly.pdbx_seq_one_letter_code
_entity_poly.pdbx_strand_id
1 'polypeptide(L)'
;DGVMSSAQALPAIAEAVSERLTVLVDGGVRTGLDVVRMLALGAQGVLLGRAWAYALAAGGEAGVAHMLQLIEAEIRVAMALTGVTRIDEIGPQILVKP
;
A
#
# COMPACT_ATOMS: atom_id res chain seq x y z
N ASP A 1 20.18 5.50 -5.58
CA ASP A 1 20.98 6.38 -4.71
C ASP A 1 21.58 5.64 -3.51
N GLY A 2 21.14 4.41 -3.21
CA GLY A 2 21.72 3.57 -2.15
C GLY A 2 21.04 3.74 -0.79
N VAL A 3 19.92 4.48 -0.73
CA VAL A 3 19.13 4.65 0.50
C VAL A 3 18.21 3.44 0.74
N MET A 4 17.68 3.36 1.96
CA MET A 4 16.73 2.34 2.37
C MET A 4 15.44 2.41 1.53
N SER A 5 14.83 1.25 1.26
CA SER A 5 13.52 1.23 0.60
C SER A 5 12.42 1.79 1.52
N SER A 6 11.37 2.39 0.95
CA SER A 6 10.24 2.91 1.73
C SER A 6 9.64 1.86 2.66
N ALA A 7 9.49 0.61 2.19
CA ALA A 7 8.94 -0.50 2.98
C ALA A 7 9.80 -0.84 4.21
N GLN A 8 11.13 -0.68 4.12
CA GLN A 8 12.03 -0.92 5.24
C GLN A 8 12.08 0.26 6.22
N ALA A 9 11.95 1.49 5.73
CA ALA A 9 12.00 2.68 6.56
C ALA A 9 10.68 2.91 7.33
N LEU A 10 9.55 2.51 6.74
CA LEU A 10 8.21 2.81 7.23
C LEU A 10 7.94 2.39 8.69
N PRO A 11 8.26 1.16 9.16
CA PRO A 11 7.86 0.73 10.50
C PRO A 11 8.43 1.60 11.62
N ALA A 12 9.72 1.94 11.54
CA ALA A 12 10.36 2.78 12.56
C ALA A 12 9.79 4.21 12.59
N ILE A 13 9.39 4.73 11.43
CA ILE A 13 8.75 6.05 11.33
C ILE A 13 7.35 5.99 11.93
N ALA A 14 6.55 4.99 11.56
CA ALA A 14 5.19 4.80 12.08
C ALA A 14 5.18 4.64 13.60
N GLU A 15 6.11 3.85 14.15
CA GLU A 15 6.29 3.70 15.60
C GLU A 15 6.66 5.03 16.27
N ALA A 16 7.62 5.76 15.70
CA ALA A 16 8.09 7.02 16.28
C ALA A 16 6.99 8.09 16.34
N VAL A 17 6.11 8.17 15.34
CA VAL A 17 5.00 9.14 15.33
C VAL A 17 3.76 8.65 16.06
N SER A 18 3.50 7.33 16.05
CA SER A 18 2.30 6.71 16.64
C SER A 18 1.03 7.45 16.17
N GLU A 19 0.06 7.66 17.06
CA GLU A 19 -1.23 8.31 16.75
C GLU A 19 -1.15 9.84 16.60
N ARG A 20 0.04 10.44 16.66
CA ARG A 20 0.18 11.91 16.67
C ARG A 20 -0.01 12.52 15.28
N LEU A 21 0.20 11.75 14.22
CA LEU A 21 0.16 12.20 12.83
C LEU A 21 -0.32 11.07 11.92
N THR A 22 -0.98 11.44 10.81
CA THR A 22 -1.28 10.48 9.74
C THR A 22 -0.03 10.15 8.94
N VAL A 23 0.29 8.86 8.82
CA VAL A 23 1.39 8.34 8.01
C VAL A 23 0.87 7.91 6.65
N LEU A 24 1.22 8.68 5.61
CA LEU A 24 1.03 8.29 4.22
C LEU A 24 2.36 7.78 3.64
N VAL A 25 2.31 6.78 2.78
CA VAL A 25 3.51 6.19 2.16
C VAL A 25 3.38 6.03 0.66
N ASP A 26 4.49 6.18 -0.04
CA ASP A 26 4.63 5.88 -1.46
C ASP A 26 5.96 5.15 -1.73
N GLY A 27 6.20 4.82 -3.00
CA GLY A 27 7.45 4.19 -3.42
C GLY A 27 7.30 2.69 -3.62
N GLY A 28 7.54 2.24 -4.85
CA GLY A 28 7.57 0.82 -5.19
C GLY A 28 6.20 0.10 -5.27
N VAL A 29 5.10 0.70 -4.84
CA VAL A 29 3.74 0.09 -4.87
C VAL A 29 3.27 -0.16 -6.30
N ARG A 30 2.96 -1.40 -6.65
CA ARG A 30 2.50 -1.79 -8.01
C ARG A 30 1.22 -2.62 -8.00
N THR A 31 0.88 -3.24 -6.87
CA THR A 31 -0.25 -4.14 -6.72
C THR A 31 -1.06 -3.79 -5.47
N GLY A 32 -2.29 -4.31 -5.37
CA GLY A 32 -3.09 -4.26 -4.15
C GLY A 32 -2.45 -5.01 -2.98
N LEU A 33 -1.68 -6.07 -3.24
CA LEU A 33 -0.91 -6.75 -2.19
C LEU A 33 0.18 -5.83 -1.59
N ASP A 34 0.84 -5.01 -2.41
CA ASP A 34 1.79 -4.01 -1.92
C ASP A 34 1.09 -2.97 -1.02
N VAL A 35 -0.13 -2.56 -1.37
CA VAL A 35 -0.94 -1.65 -0.54
C VAL A 35 -1.20 -2.29 0.82
N VAL A 36 -1.70 -3.54 0.85
CA VAL A 36 -1.95 -4.27 2.10
C VAL A 36 -0.68 -4.42 2.93
N ARG A 37 0.46 -4.71 2.30
CA ARG A 37 1.75 -4.79 2.98
C ARG A 37 2.16 -3.47 3.62
N MET A 38 2.02 -2.35 2.90
CA MET A 38 2.35 -1.02 3.44
C MET A 38 1.46 -0.63 4.61
N LEU A 39 0.16 -0.92 4.52
CA LEU A 39 -0.77 -0.75 5.65
C LEU A 39 -0.36 -1.60 6.85
N ALA A 40 -0.02 -2.87 6.63
CA ALA A 40 0.42 -3.78 7.69
C ALA A 40 1.77 -3.36 8.34
N LEU A 41 2.58 -2.57 7.62
CA LEU A 41 3.83 -1.98 8.11
C LEU A 41 3.62 -0.66 8.86
N GLY A 42 2.38 -0.17 8.99
CA GLY A 42 2.04 1.00 9.81
C GLY A 42 1.63 2.24 9.03
N ALA A 43 1.43 2.16 7.71
CA ALA A 43 0.83 3.27 6.96
C ALA A 43 -0.70 3.34 7.17
N GLN A 44 -1.25 4.54 7.10
CA GLN A 44 -2.70 4.80 7.13
C GLN A 44 -3.26 5.15 5.74
N GLY A 45 -2.37 5.32 4.76
CA GLY A 45 -2.74 5.51 3.35
C GLY A 45 -1.55 5.28 2.44
N VAL A 46 -1.84 4.81 1.23
CA VAL A 46 -0.81 4.46 0.24
C VAL A 46 -1.03 5.27 -1.03
N LEU A 47 0.00 6.00 -1.45
CA LEU A 47 -0.03 6.85 -2.62
C LEU A 47 0.56 6.11 -3.82
N LEU A 48 -0.08 6.30 -4.99
CA LEU A 48 0.38 5.73 -6.25
C LEU A 48 1.19 6.79 -6.99
N GLY A 49 2.45 6.48 -7.27
CA GLY A 49 3.33 7.34 -8.07
C GLY A 49 3.15 7.08 -9.56
N ARG A 50 4.14 6.45 -10.20
CA ARG A 50 4.16 6.24 -11.67
C ARG A 50 2.99 5.41 -12.22
N ALA A 51 2.34 4.57 -11.41
CA ALA A 51 1.29 3.66 -11.86
C ALA A 51 0.11 4.41 -12.53
N TRP A 52 -0.40 5.48 -11.92
CA TRP A 52 -1.50 6.25 -12.51
C TRP A 52 -1.08 7.02 -13.75
N ALA A 53 0.15 7.54 -13.80
CA ALA A 53 0.65 8.26 -14.96
C ALA A 53 0.78 7.34 -16.19
N TYR A 54 1.22 6.10 -15.99
CA TYR A 54 1.28 5.09 -17.05
C TYR A 54 -0.11 4.68 -17.53
N ALA A 55 -1.04 4.44 -16.60
CA ALA A 55 -2.42 4.12 -16.92
C ALA A 55 -3.09 5.26 -17.70
N LEU A 56 -2.84 6.52 -17.29
CA LEU A 56 -3.32 7.71 -17.98
C LEU A 56 -2.77 7.80 -19.40
N ALA A 57 -1.46 7.58 -19.59
CA ALA A 57 -0.85 7.60 -20.91
C ALA A 57 -1.38 6.47 -21.82
N ALA A 58 -1.71 5.31 -21.25
CA ALA A 58 -2.18 4.14 -22.00
C ALA A 58 -3.66 4.23 -22.42
N GLY A 59 -4.51 4.85 -21.60
CA GLY A 59 -5.96 4.79 -21.81
C GLY A 59 -6.76 5.97 -21.27
N GLY A 60 -6.10 7.10 -20.97
CA GLY A 60 -6.77 8.27 -20.40
C GLY A 60 -7.42 7.97 -19.05
N GLU A 61 -8.56 8.62 -18.80
CA GLU A 61 -9.38 8.40 -17.60
C GLU A 61 -9.77 6.92 -17.43
N ALA A 62 -10.19 6.25 -18.51
CA ALA A 62 -10.58 4.85 -18.48
C ALA A 62 -9.43 3.93 -18.07
N GLY A 63 -8.20 4.24 -18.50
CA GLY A 63 -7.00 3.54 -18.07
C GLY A 63 -6.74 3.69 -16.57
N VAL A 64 -6.85 4.91 -16.04
CA VAL A 64 -6.70 5.17 -14.59
C VAL A 64 -7.78 4.47 -13.79
N ALA A 65 -9.04 4.55 -14.22
CA ALA A 65 -10.17 3.87 -13.56
C ALA A 65 -9.97 2.35 -13.52
N HIS A 66 -9.54 1.75 -14.62
CA HIS A 66 -9.25 0.32 -14.68
C HIS A 66 -8.10 -0.08 -13.74
N MET A 67 -7.03 0.71 -13.68
CA MET A 67 -5.91 0.48 -12.76
C MET A 67 -6.36 0.52 -11.29
N LEU A 68 -7.19 1.50 -10.91
CA LEU A 68 -7.73 1.59 -9.55
C LEU A 68 -8.62 0.38 -9.22
N GLN A 69 -9.45 -0.08 -10.16
CA GLN A 69 -10.28 -1.28 -9.99
C GLN A 69 -9.43 -2.55 -9.80
N LEU A 70 -8.33 -2.69 -10.55
CA LEU A 70 -7.40 -3.82 -10.39
C LEU A 70 -6.75 -3.81 -9.00
N ILE A 71 -6.23 -2.66 -8.56
CA ILE A 71 -5.64 -2.53 -7.22
C ILE A 71 -6.68 -2.85 -6.14
N GLU A 72 -7.91 -2.35 -6.26
CA GLU A 72 -8.99 -2.65 -5.32
C GLU A 72 -9.29 -4.15 -5.27
N ALA A 73 -9.40 -4.82 -6.42
CA ALA A 73 -9.64 -6.26 -6.49
C ALA A 73 -8.51 -7.05 -5.83
N GLU A 74 -7.26 -6.67 -6.07
CA GLU A 74 -6.09 -7.29 -5.46
C GLU A 74 -6.04 -7.07 -3.94
N ILE A 75 -6.43 -5.89 -3.44
CA ILE A 75 -6.58 -5.64 -1.99
C ILE A 75 -7.61 -6.61 -1.40
N ARG A 76 -8.77 -6.76 -2.03
CA ARG A 76 -9.83 -7.68 -1.59
C ARG A 76 -9.34 -9.13 -1.55
N VAL A 77 -8.60 -9.57 -2.57
CA VAL A 77 -7.99 -10.91 -2.61
C VAL A 77 -6.98 -11.08 -1.47
N ALA A 78 -6.08 -10.12 -1.26
CA ALA A 78 -5.09 -10.19 -0.20
C ALA A 78 -5.73 -10.22 1.21
N MET A 79 -6.76 -9.41 1.43
CA MET A 79 -7.54 -9.42 2.68
C MET A 79 -8.24 -10.77 2.90
N ALA A 80 -8.90 -11.31 1.88
CA ALA A 80 -9.58 -12.61 1.96
C ALA A 80 -8.60 -13.75 2.28
N LEU A 81 -7.41 -13.75 1.67
CA LEU A 81 -6.38 -14.77 1.90
C LEU A 81 -5.66 -14.64 3.24
N THR A 82 -5.69 -13.45 3.86
CA THR A 82 -5.11 -13.18 5.17
C THR A 82 -6.15 -13.17 6.30
N GLY A 83 -7.42 -13.47 6.00
CA GLY A 83 -8.50 -13.53 7.00
C GLY A 83 -8.90 -12.16 7.56
N VAL A 84 -8.61 -11.09 6.84
CA VAL A 84 -8.91 -9.71 7.24
C VAL A 84 -10.20 -9.25 6.56
N THR A 85 -11.12 -8.64 7.30
CA THR A 85 -12.43 -8.23 6.77
C THR A 85 -12.60 -6.71 6.69
N ARG A 86 -11.78 -5.96 7.43
CA ARG A 86 -11.77 -4.50 7.44
C ARG A 86 -10.36 -3.96 7.28
N ILE A 87 -10.22 -2.77 6.70
CA ILE A 87 -8.91 -2.14 6.47
C ILE A 87 -8.18 -1.85 7.79
N ASP A 88 -8.90 -1.47 8.84
CA ASP A 88 -8.34 -1.18 10.17
C ASP A 88 -7.91 -2.43 10.95
N GLU A 89 -8.20 -3.63 10.43
CA GLU A 89 -7.70 -4.90 10.96
C GLU A 89 -6.35 -5.29 10.32
N ILE A 90 -5.90 -4.58 9.26
CA ILE A 90 -4.61 -4.85 8.62
C ILE A 90 -3.48 -4.38 9.56
N GLY A 91 -2.61 -5.30 9.94
CA GLY A 91 -1.50 -5.02 10.86
C GLY A 91 -0.36 -6.04 10.75
N PRO A 92 0.69 -5.90 11.57
CA PRO A 92 1.92 -6.70 11.45
C PRO A 92 1.71 -8.22 11.63
N GLN A 93 0.58 -8.65 12.21
CA GLN A 93 0.21 -10.06 12.36
C GLN A 93 0.02 -10.82 11.05
N ILE A 94 -0.24 -10.11 9.93
CA ILE A 94 -0.37 -10.75 8.60
C ILE A 94 0.94 -10.79 7.83
N LEU A 95 2.05 -10.32 8.43
CA LEU A 95 3.38 -10.35 7.85
C LEU A 95 4.18 -11.50 8.44
N VAL A 96 5.00 -12.14 7.60
CA VAL A 96 6.02 -13.06 8.08
C VAL A 96 7.08 -12.25 8.82
N LYS A 97 7.42 -12.67 10.05
CA LYS A 97 8.52 -12.07 10.80
C LYS A 97 9.83 -12.40 10.07
N PRO A 98 10.67 -11.39 9.77
CA PRO A 98 11.96 -11.62 9.14
C PRO A 98 12.90 -12.45 10.03
#